data_AF-A0A966DJL7-F1
#
_entry.id   AF-A0A966DJL7-F1
#
_cell.length_a   1.000
_cell.length_b   1.000
_cell.length_c   1.000
_cell.angle_alpha   90.00
_cell.angle_beta   90.00
_cell.angle_gamma   90.00
#
_symmetry.space_group_name_H-M   'P 1'
#
loop_
_entity.id
_entity.type
_entity.pdbx_description
1 polymer ?
#
loop_
_entity_poly.entity_id
_entity_poly.type
_entity_poly.pdbx_seq_one_letter_code
_entity_poly.pdbx_strand_id
1 'polypeptide(L)'
;GDFGNITRPFNDQEKQLLQNMIEKGYDIFLTRCAEGRNMPKDSLALYAEGRVWTGNQAKEIGLVDELGGIERAIEIAAEMANLGKSYVVFEYPKMRTMIEELLDRPKEELAARTMKEYLGESYELFMLLRDIREQDYIQARIPYELNIR
;
A
#
# COMPACT_ATOMS: atom_id res chain seq x y z
N GLY A 1 25.60 24.97 7.64
CA GLY A 1 25.77 23.52 7.47
C GLY A 1 25.19 23.16 6.12
N ASP A 2 25.96 22.46 5.30
CA ASP A 2 25.63 22.12 3.90
C ASP A 2 25.63 20.58 3.75
N PHE A 3 24.96 19.91 4.70
CA PHE A 3 24.88 18.45 4.74
C PHE A 3 23.97 17.97 3.61
N GLY A 4 24.51 17.10 2.74
CA GLY A 4 23.77 16.59 1.58
C GLY A 4 24.10 17.27 0.24
N ASN A 5 25.12 18.12 0.18
CA ASN A 5 25.61 18.66 -1.09
C ASN A 5 26.25 17.56 -1.96
N ILE A 6 25.59 17.21 -3.08
CA ILE A 6 26.00 16.14 -3.99
C ILE A 6 27.15 16.54 -4.95
N THR A 7 27.55 17.82 -4.96
CA THR A 7 28.53 18.35 -5.92
C THR A 7 29.98 18.28 -5.43
N ARG A 8 30.20 17.90 -4.17
CA ARG A 8 31.53 17.66 -3.57
C ARG A 8 31.49 16.47 -2.60
N PRO A 9 32.65 15.85 -2.29
CA PRO A 9 32.72 14.85 -1.23
C PRO A 9 32.34 15.42 0.14
N PHE A 10 31.88 14.56 1.05
CA PHE A 10 31.64 14.92 2.45
C PHE A 10 32.92 15.38 3.14
N ASN A 11 32.82 16.45 3.92
CA ASN A 11 33.88 16.84 4.85
C ASN A 11 33.88 15.92 6.09
N ASP A 12 34.90 16.03 6.94
CA ASP A 12 35.06 15.10 8.06
C ASP A 12 33.93 15.21 9.09
N GLN A 13 33.35 16.41 9.28
CA GLN A 13 32.20 16.59 10.16
C GLN A 13 30.94 15.91 9.59
N GLU A 14 30.69 16.06 8.29
CA GLU A 14 29.58 15.42 7.57
C GLU A 14 29.72 13.89 7.58
N LYS A 15 30.94 13.36 7.38
CA LYS A 15 31.23 11.93 7.50
C LYS A 15 30.93 11.41 8.90
N GLN A 16 31.35 12.12 9.94
CA GLN A 16 31.13 11.71 11.31
C GLN A 16 29.64 11.74 11.69
N LEU A 17 28.89 12.74 11.21
CA LEU A 17 27.44 12.78 11.36
C LEU A 17 26.77 11.59 10.66
N LEU A 18 27.16 11.28 9.42
CA LEU A 18 26.65 10.13 8.69
C LEU A 18 26.97 8.81 9.39
N GLN A 19 28.19 8.65 9.88
CA GLN A 19 28.62 7.47 10.62
C GLN A 19 27.77 7.27 11.88
N ASN A 20 27.56 8.32 12.68
CA ASN A 20 26.71 8.26 13.87
C ASN A 20 25.24 7.90 13.53
N MET A 21 24.74 8.37 12.38
CA MET A 21 23.39 8.00 11.92
C MET A 21 23.30 6.52 11.55
N ILE A 22 24.31 5.99 10.86
CA ILE A 22 24.41 4.56 10.50
C ILE A 22 24.50 3.69 11.76
N GLU A 23 25.39 4.04 12.68
CA GLU A 23 25.57 3.33 13.95
C GLU A 23 24.29 3.31 14.77
N LYS A 24 23.58 4.44 14.87
CA LYS A 24 22.29 4.50 15.55
C LYS A 24 21.24 3.61 14.88
N GLY A 25 21.17 3.62 13.54
CA GLY A 25 20.25 2.75 12.80
C GLY A 25 20.55 1.27 13.02
N TYR A 26 21.83 0.91 13.00
CA TYR A 26 22.32 -0.44 13.25
C TYR A 26 22.00 -0.91 14.69
N ASP A 27 22.22 -0.04 15.67
CA ASP A 27 21.92 -0.30 17.07
C ASP A 27 20.42 -0.58 17.31
N ILE A 28 19.54 0.21 16.68
CA ILE A 28 18.08 0.02 16.72
C ILE A 28 17.69 -1.33 16.10
N PHE A 29 18.27 -1.67 14.95
CA PHE A 29 18.02 -2.94 14.28
C PHE A 29 18.40 -4.14 15.18
N LEU A 30 19.63 -4.15 15.70
CA LEU A 30 20.11 -5.20 16.60
C LEU A 30 19.23 -5.34 17.84
N THR A 31 18.83 -4.21 18.44
CA THR A 31 17.98 -4.20 19.64
C THR A 31 16.64 -4.85 19.36
N ARG A 32 15.95 -4.46 18.28
CA ARG A 32 14.64 -5.04 17.92
C ARG A 32 14.72 -6.53 17.60
N CYS A 33 15.75 -6.94 16.87
CA CYS A 33 15.96 -8.36 16.55
C CYS A 33 16.27 -9.18 17.81
N ALA A 34 17.11 -8.67 18.71
CA ALA A 34 17.46 -9.32 19.96
C ALA A 34 16.23 -9.49 20.87
N GLU A 35 15.42 -8.45 21.02
CA GLU A 35 14.14 -8.49 21.75
C GLU A 35 13.16 -9.48 21.10
N GLY A 36 12.99 -9.43 19.78
CA GLY A 36 12.07 -10.29 19.04
C GLY A 36 12.47 -11.77 18.99
N ARG A 37 13.75 -12.09 19.23
CA ARG A 37 14.27 -13.47 19.37
C ARG A 37 14.53 -13.88 20.82
N ASN A 38 14.31 -12.97 21.76
CA ASN A 38 14.64 -13.15 23.17
C ASN A 38 16.09 -13.67 23.38
N MET A 39 17.05 -13.08 22.66
CA MET A 39 18.47 -13.46 22.70
C MET A 39 19.36 -12.27 23.07
N PRO A 40 20.54 -12.49 23.67
CA PRO A 40 21.47 -11.40 23.96
C PRO A 40 21.91 -10.68 22.68
N LYS A 41 21.91 -9.34 22.73
CA LYS A 41 22.33 -8.49 21.61
C LYS A 41 23.73 -8.83 21.11
N ASP A 42 24.66 -9.10 22.02
CA ASP A 42 26.04 -9.48 21.69
C ASP A 42 26.11 -10.80 20.92
N SER A 43 25.25 -11.77 21.26
CA SER A 43 25.15 -13.03 20.54
C SER A 43 24.55 -12.85 19.14
N LEU A 44 23.54 -11.97 19.01
CA LEU A 44 22.96 -11.64 17.71
C LEU A 44 23.98 -10.87 16.83
N ALA A 45 24.77 -9.99 17.43
CA ALA A 45 25.78 -9.19 16.74
C ALA A 45 26.83 -10.07 16.02
N LEU A 46 27.13 -11.27 16.53
CA LEU A 46 28.04 -12.23 15.86
C LEU A 46 27.50 -12.73 14.51
N TYR A 47 26.18 -12.76 14.35
CA TYR A 47 25.51 -13.18 13.11
C TYR A 47 25.11 -11.99 12.23
N ALA A 48 25.16 -10.79 12.79
CA ALA A 48 24.77 -9.55 12.14
C ALA A 48 26.00 -8.80 11.63
N GLU A 49 26.25 -8.86 10.32
CA GLU A 49 27.31 -8.09 9.64
C GLU A 49 26.93 -7.87 8.15
N GLY A 50 25.63 -7.83 7.84
CA GLY A 50 25.16 -7.83 6.45
C GLY A 50 25.32 -9.17 5.72
N ARG A 51 25.69 -10.24 6.43
CA ARG A 51 25.73 -11.61 5.88
C ARG A 51 24.34 -12.13 5.60
N VAL A 52 24.19 -12.85 4.50
CA VAL A 52 22.95 -13.51 4.10
C VAL A 52 22.97 -14.95 4.58
N TRP A 53 21.87 -15.39 5.20
CA TRP A 53 21.68 -16.74 5.70
C TRP A 53 20.59 -17.45 4.90
N THR A 54 20.79 -18.72 4.56
CA THR A 54 19.70 -19.57 4.07
C THR A 54 18.69 -19.85 5.18
N GLY A 55 17.45 -20.22 4.84
CA GLY A 55 16.44 -20.57 5.85
C GLY A 55 16.92 -21.63 6.83
N ASN A 56 17.57 -22.70 6.33
CA ASN A 56 18.12 -23.76 7.17
C ASN A 56 19.15 -23.22 8.17
N GLN A 57 20.13 -22.45 7.69
CA GLN A 57 21.14 -21.84 8.56
C GLN A 57 20.49 -20.90 9.58
N ALA A 58 19.57 -20.04 9.14
CA ALA A 58 18.85 -19.11 10.00
C ALA A 58 18.11 -19.84 11.13
N LYS A 59 17.57 -21.03 10.87
CA LYS A 59 16.94 -21.87 11.90
C LYS A 59 17.96 -22.44 12.89
N GLU A 60 19.11 -22.92 12.39
CA GLU A 60 20.20 -23.44 13.24
C GLU A 60 20.75 -22.37 14.21
N ILE A 61 20.86 -21.12 13.75
CA ILE A 61 21.35 -20.00 14.57
C ILE A 61 20.23 -19.23 15.31
N GLY A 62 18.98 -19.72 15.25
CA GLY A 62 17.86 -19.16 16.02
C GLY A 62 17.29 -17.83 15.48
N LEU A 63 17.59 -17.46 14.25
CA LEU A 63 16.99 -16.28 13.60
C LEU A 63 15.56 -16.53 13.12
N VAL A 64 15.19 -17.79 12.84
CA VAL A 64 13.80 -18.18 12.49
C VAL A 64 13.38 -19.40 13.30
N ASP A 65 12.08 -19.50 13.57
CA ASP A 65 11.51 -20.56 14.43
C ASP A 65 11.22 -21.83 13.62
N GLU A 66 10.61 -21.66 12.45
CA GLU A 66 10.16 -22.77 11.61
C GLU A 66 10.44 -22.53 10.12
N LEU A 67 10.59 -23.64 9.38
CA LEU A 67 10.74 -23.62 7.93
C LEU A 67 9.44 -24.08 7.31
N GLY A 68 8.95 -23.34 6.33
CA GLY A 68 7.72 -23.68 5.63
C GLY A 68 7.30 -22.57 4.66
N GLY A 69 6.17 -22.81 4.01
CA GLY A 69 5.49 -21.82 3.17
C GLY A 69 4.45 -21.01 3.96
N ILE A 70 3.64 -20.25 3.21
CA ILE A 70 2.56 -19.45 3.77
C ILE A 70 1.49 -20.31 4.45
N GLU A 71 1.21 -21.50 3.92
CA GLU A 71 0.25 -22.45 4.47
C GLU A 71 0.65 -22.85 5.88
N ARG A 72 1.94 -23.15 6.09
CA ARG A 72 2.46 -23.52 7.41
C ARG A 72 2.37 -22.35 8.40
N ALA A 73 2.64 -21.13 7.94
CA ALA A 73 2.49 -19.94 8.77
C ALA A 73 1.03 -19.71 9.20
N ILE A 74 0.07 -19.94 8.29
CA ILE A 74 -1.37 -19.83 8.58
C ILE A 74 -1.80 -20.91 9.59
N GLU A 75 -1.35 -22.15 9.42
CA GLU A 75 -1.63 -23.24 10.36
C GLU A 75 -1.14 -22.88 11.78
N ILE A 76 0.11 -22.45 11.92
CA ILE A 76 0.69 -22.04 13.20
C ILE A 76 -0.10 -20.88 13.81
N ALA A 77 -0.47 -19.88 13.01
CA ALA A 77 -1.29 -18.77 13.50
C ALA A 77 -2.68 -19.22 13.98
N ALA A 78 -3.33 -20.14 13.27
CA ALA A 78 -4.62 -20.71 13.66
C ALA A 78 -4.52 -21.57 14.93
N GLU A 79 -3.44 -22.33 15.09
CA GLU A 79 -3.10 -23.09 16.29
C GLU A 79 -2.90 -22.15 17.49
N MET A 80 -2.09 -21.10 17.34
CA MET A 80 -1.85 -20.09 18.38
C MET A 80 -3.15 -19.36 18.80
N ALA A 81 -4.07 -19.17 17.85
CA ALA A 81 -5.37 -18.55 18.09
C ALA A 81 -6.45 -19.53 18.60
N ASN A 82 -6.14 -20.83 18.75
CA ASN A 82 -7.07 -21.89 19.17
C ASN A 82 -8.34 -22.01 18.28
N LEU A 83 -8.22 -21.76 16.98
CA LEU A 83 -9.34 -21.80 16.04
C LEU A 83 -9.71 -23.22 15.59
N GLY A 84 -8.86 -24.21 15.88
CA GLY A 84 -8.99 -25.56 15.37
C GLY A 84 -8.84 -25.61 13.84
N LYS A 85 -9.47 -26.59 13.19
CA LYS A 85 -9.36 -26.80 11.73
C LYS A 85 -10.38 -26.03 10.89
N SER A 86 -11.26 -25.27 11.53
CA SER A 86 -12.38 -24.59 10.86
C SER A 86 -12.18 -23.09 10.88
N TYR A 87 -11.31 -22.59 10.00
CA TYR A 87 -11.10 -21.16 9.77
C TYR A 87 -11.12 -20.85 8.28
N VAL A 88 -11.38 -19.58 7.94
CA VAL A 88 -11.35 -19.07 6.57
C VAL A 88 -10.32 -17.95 6.52
N VAL A 89 -9.47 -17.98 5.50
CA VAL A 89 -8.45 -16.95 5.27
C VAL A 89 -8.99 -15.96 4.25
N PHE A 90 -8.87 -14.66 4.55
CA PHE A 90 -9.22 -13.59 3.64
C PHE A 90 -7.98 -12.78 3.28
N GLU A 91 -7.75 -12.55 1.99
CA GLU A 91 -6.72 -11.66 1.50
C GLU A 91 -7.31 -10.25 1.31
N TYR A 92 -6.57 -9.22 1.73
CA TYR A 92 -6.99 -7.83 1.66
C TYR A 92 -6.05 -7.00 0.77
N PRO A 93 -6.57 -5.98 0.06
CA PRO A 93 -7.96 -5.56 0.02
C PRO A 93 -8.84 -6.58 -0.73
N LYS A 94 -10.08 -6.79 -0.25
CA LYS A 94 -11.04 -7.66 -0.95
C LYS A 94 -11.27 -7.06 -2.33
N MET A 95 -10.76 -7.72 -3.38
CA MET A 95 -11.15 -7.36 -4.74
C MET A 95 -12.67 -7.51 -4.82
N ARG A 96 -13.35 -6.44 -5.23
CA ARG A 96 -14.80 -6.47 -5.41
C ARG A 96 -15.12 -7.63 -6.34
N THR A 97 -16.06 -8.47 -5.94
CA THR A 97 -16.51 -9.56 -6.80
C THR A 97 -17.18 -8.98 -8.05
N MET A 98 -17.15 -9.69 -9.18
CA MET A 98 -17.85 -9.26 -10.40
C MET A 98 -19.34 -8.96 -10.18
N ILE A 99 -19.96 -9.59 -9.17
CA ILE A 99 -21.34 -9.34 -8.77
C ILE A 99 -21.46 -8.00 -8.01
N GLU A 100 -20.51 -7.69 -7.13
CA GLU A 100 -20.45 -6.38 -6.45
C GLU A 100 -20.22 -5.26 -7.47
N GLU A 101 -19.36 -5.44 -8.48
CA GLU A 101 -19.19 -4.45 -9.56
C GLU A 101 -20.45 -4.28 -10.42
N LEU A 102 -21.18 -5.36 -10.70
CA LEU A 102 -22.41 -5.30 -11.48
C LEU A 102 -23.59 -4.67 -10.72
N LEU A 103 -23.70 -4.92 -9.41
CA LEU A 103 -24.74 -4.35 -8.54
C LEU A 103 -24.47 -2.88 -8.19
N ASP A 104 -23.21 -2.47 -8.17
CA ASP A 104 -22.77 -1.09 -7.89
C ASP A 104 -22.74 -0.21 -9.15
N ARG A 105 -23.59 -0.51 -10.15
CA ARG A 105 -23.80 0.43 -11.27
C ARG A 105 -24.34 1.75 -10.70
N PRO A 106 -23.70 2.90 -11.00
CA PRO A 106 -24.10 4.16 -10.40
C PRO A 106 -25.55 4.46 -10.76
N LYS A 107 -26.37 4.75 -9.74
CA LYS A 107 -27.80 5.12 -9.89
C LYS A 107 -28.00 6.26 -10.90
N GLU A 108 -26.98 7.10 -11.03
CA GLU A 108 -26.90 8.19 -11.99
C GLU A 108 -26.92 7.72 -13.44
N GLU A 109 -26.26 6.59 -13.77
CA GLU A 109 -26.25 6.05 -15.13
C GLU A 109 -27.60 5.44 -15.51
N LEU A 110 -28.29 4.80 -14.55
CA LEU A 110 -29.65 4.31 -14.76
C LEU A 110 -30.65 5.46 -14.93
N ALA A 111 -30.56 6.49 -14.07
CA ALA A 111 -31.39 7.69 -14.15
C ALA A 111 -31.20 8.42 -15.49
N ALA A 112 -29.95 8.61 -15.92
CA ALA A 112 -29.62 9.24 -17.20
C ALA A 112 -30.18 8.45 -18.40
N ARG A 113 -30.09 7.12 -18.38
CA ARG A 113 -30.68 6.26 -19.43
C ARG A 113 -32.19 6.39 -19.48
N THR A 114 -32.87 6.30 -18.33
CA THR A 114 -34.33 6.49 -18.29
C THR A 114 -34.75 7.88 -18.76
N MET A 115 -34.07 8.94 -18.33
CA MET A 115 -34.36 10.30 -18.79
C MET A 115 -34.13 10.46 -20.29
N LYS A 116 -33.06 9.87 -20.84
CA LYS A 116 -32.79 9.87 -22.28
C LYS A 116 -33.87 9.12 -23.07
N GLU A 117 -34.38 8.02 -22.54
CA GLU A 117 -35.44 7.23 -23.18
C GLU A 117 -36.79 7.97 -23.18
N TYR A 118 -37.15 8.65 -22.08
CA TYR A 118 -38.38 9.43 -22.00
C TYR A 118 -38.33 10.75 -22.79
N LEU A 119 -37.19 11.43 -22.81
CA LEU A 119 -37.05 12.75 -23.43
C LEU A 119 -36.62 12.67 -24.90
N GLY A 120 -36.03 11.56 -25.35
CA GLY A 120 -35.58 11.38 -26.74
C GLY A 120 -34.69 12.54 -27.20
N GLU A 121 -35.03 13.18 -28.31
CA GLU A 121 -34.28 14.33 -28.86
C GLU A 121 -34.24 15.55 -27.92
N SER A 122 -35.19 15.66 -26.99
CA SER A 122 -35.23 16.78 -26.02
C SER A 122 -34.29 16.58 -24.82
N TYR A 123 -33.66 15.42 -24.68
CA TYR A 123 -32.69 15.14 -23.63
C TYR A 123 -31.48 16.08 -23.70
N GLU A 124 -30.96 16.34 -24.91
CA GLU A 124 -29.81 17.24 -25.12
C GLU A 124 -30.15 18.68 -24.69
N LEU A 125 -31.37 19.13 -25.00
CA LEU A 125 -31.85 20.45 -24.57
C LEU A 125 -31.99 20.53 -23.05
N PHE A 126 -32.46 19.46 -22.40
CA PHE A 126 -32.58 19.40 -20.95
C PHE A 126 -31.21 19.44 -20.25
N MET A 127 -30.23 18.71 -20.76
CA MET A 127 -28.85 18.72 -20.25
C MET A 127 -28.21 20.10 -20.40
N LEU A 128 -28.38 20.74 -21.57
CA LEU A 128 -27.91 22.12 -21.79
C LEU A 128 -28.51 23.11 -20.78
N LEU A 129 -29.81 23.02 -20.51
CA LEU A 129 -30.47 23.89 -19.52
C LEU A 129 -30.00 23.63 -18.09
N ARG A 130 -29.81 22.36 -17.73
CA ARG A 130 -29.25 21.98 -16.42
C ARG A 130 -27.84 22.53 -16.27
N ASP A 131 -27.00 22.37 -17.28
CA ASP A 131 -25.61 22.81 -17.25
C ASP A 131 -25.50 24.35 -17.22
N ILE A 132 -26.39 25.07 -17.91
CA ILE A 132 -26.50 26.53 -17.80
C ILE A 132 -26.91 26.96 -16.38
N ARG A 133 -27.83 26.23 -15.75
CA ARG A 133 -28.30 26.55 -14.39
C ARG A 133 -27.24 26.27 -13.32
N GLU A 134 -26.40 25.26 -13.53
CA GLU A 134 -25.37 24.85 -12.58
C GLU A 134 -24.04 25.57 -12.76
N GLN A 135 -23.88 26.38 -13.81
CA GLN A 135 -22.67 27.17 -14.04
C GLN A 135 -22.73 28.58 -13.44
N ASP A 136 -21.60 29.03 -12.88
CA ASP A 136 -21.43 30.38 -12.34
C ASP A 136 -21.27 31.46 -13.42
N TYR A 137 -21.64 32.69 -13.05
CA TYR A 137 -22.03 33.83 -13.89
C TYR A 137 -21.07 34.31 -15.01
N ILE A 138 -19.82 33.83 -15.13
CA ILE A 138 -18.88 34.30 -16.18
C ILE A 138 -18.03 33.15 -16.74
N GLN A 139 -18.26 32.80 -18.02
CA GLN A 139 -17.38 31.94 -18.82
C GLN A 139 -17.26 32.44 -20.27
N ALA A 140 -16.08 32.26 -20.89
CA ALA A 140 -15.91 32.41 -22.33
C ALA A 140 -16.21 31.07 -23.02
N ARG A 141 -17.12 31.06 -24.01
CA ARG A 141 -17.51 29.85 -24.76
C ARG A 141 -17.30 30.04 -26.26
N ILE A 142 -16.88 28.96 -26.94
CA ILE A 142 -16.87 28.87 -28.40
C ILE A 142 -18.32 28.71 -28.93
N PRO A 143 -18.67 29.24 -30.12
CA PRO A 143 -20.06 29.32 -30.59
C PRO A 143 -20.65 27.98 -31.10
N TYR A 144 -20.00 26.86 -30.86
CA TYR A 144 -20.47 25.52 -31.25
C TYR A 144 -20.00 24.46 -30.25
N GLU A 145 -20.84 23.46 -29.98
CA GLU A 145 -20.47 22.30 -29.17
C GLU A 145 -19.90 21.18 -30.06
N LEU A 146 -18.71 20.71 -29.71
CA LEU A 146 -18.04 19.61 -30.40
C LEU A 146 -18.61 18.28 -29.92
N ASN A 147 -19.49 17.68 -30.71
CA ASN A 147 -19.98 16.33 -30.46
C ASN A 147 -19.10 15.32 -31.20
N ILE A 148 -18.09 14.79 -30.53
CA ILE A 148 -17.21 13.76 -31.07
C ILE A 148 -17.86 12.40 -30.77
N ARG A 149 -18.21 11.68 -31.84
CA ARG A 149 -18.75 10.31 -31.78
C ARG A 149 -17.67 9.29 -31.43
#